data_AF-A0A074WFZ2-F1
#
_entry.id   AF-A0A074WFZ2-F1
#
_cell.length_a   1.000
_cell.length_b   1.000
_cell.length_c   1.000
_cell.angle_alpha   90.00
_cell.angle_beta   90.00
_cell.angle_gamma   90.00
#
_symmetry.space_group_name_H-M   'P 1'
#
loop_
_entity.id
_entity.type
_entity.pdbx_description
1 polymer ?
#
loop_
_entity_poly.entity_id
_entity_poly.type
_entity_poly.pdbx_seq_one_letter_code
_entity_poly.pdbx_strand_id
1 'polypeptide(L)'
;MLHQLIKHLRLVGLLLAAVAGLLVALLAVHQFVLPVVGWIFPSLESTFFDLAVYGGYPQRIYVSHNLTSPDLQQVKWDDKCDNGFIFISPQGKSVEHPGPMILDARGNLVWQTDQYGQAMNLKVQEYKGEKYLTFWAGLRGSSFGYGNYYMLDSSYQERYQVSAVGKGLKGDLHEFTVTKDGSALITVYNVTQTDMTAMRRPVDGWINNNLFQEIDIETGKLLFEWNALDYFSIMDSFYTHPLAGYWESIPYDWFHINSVEKDDNGDYLISSRHLNSLIKVNGTTGDVVWTLGGKQNIFKDISDGDATTFSWQHDGRWLDQDQGTLTLFDNSDAGPLHLDASYSTARMIQINTTDNTAKLIHKYISDRHTRAASQGSVQVLPATNTVFVGWGHSPVFSEFDMDGTLICEAHYGAQYISHYGRVTSYRSLKADWVGAPIEPPRAKTQAGKLYASWSGATEVATWTLQSADSSADAEFTDVDVADKVAFETSFLLPDESSGIQYRVVASDEEGNILGTSAVATEDTTAIATSVWSVLLPLGGIFGVLVGFWAVRRFRKGERVLPRWKKGESGYSHKYSPL
;
A
#
# COMPACT_ATOMS: atom_id res chain seq x y z
N MET A 1 -24.42 19.10 49.39
CA MET A 1 -23.44 19.06 48.28
C MET A 1 -22.65 17.75 48.22
N LEU A 2 -21.93 17.32 49.27
CA LEU A 2 -21.10 16.10 49.23
C LEU A 2 -21.88 14.81 48.84
N HIS A 3 -23.12 14.65 49.29
CA HIS A 3 -23.94 13.48 48.97
C HIS A 3 -24.41 13.45 47.49
N GLN A 4 -24.61 14.61 46.86
CA GLN A 4 -24.90 14.75 45.43
C GLN A 4 -23.65 14.42 44.59
N LEU A 5 -22.48 14.92 45.02
CA LEU A 5 -21.19 14.63 44.38
C LEU A 5 -20.85 13.13 44.41
N ILE A 6 -21.05 12.45 45.56
CA ILE A 6 -20.83 11.00 45.67
C ILE A 6 -21.80 10.21 44.78
N LYS A 7 -23.06 10.66 44.64
CA LYS A 7 -24.02 10.05 43.71
C LYS A 7 -23.58 10.21 42.25
N HIS A 8 -23.10 11.40 41.85
CA HIS A 8 -22.59 11.63 40.50
C HIS A 8 -21.31 10.82 40.22
N LEU A 9 -20.36 10.77 41.15
CA LEU A 9 -19.15 9.95 41.00
C LEU A 9 -19.46 8.46 40.87
N ARG A 10 -20.44 7.94 41.63
CA ARG A 10 -20.92 6.56 41.47
C ARG A 10 -21.58 6.32 40.13
N LEU A 11 -22.35 7.29 39.62
CA LEU A 11 -23.00 7.19 38.31
C LEU A 11 -21.95 7.17 37.18
N VAL A 12 -20.95 8.05 37.25
CA VAL A 12 -19.82 8.07 36.31
C VAL A 12 -19.04 6.76 36.38
N GLY A 13 -18.74 6.24 37.58
CA GLY A 13 -18.07 4.95 37.75
C GLY A 13 -18.85 3.78 37.16
N LEU A 14 -20.18 3.74 37.34
CA LEU A 14 -21.04 2.73 36.73
C LEU A 14 -21.08 2.86 35.20
N LEU A 15 -21.11 4.08 34.67
CA LEU A 15 -21.09 4.34 33.23
C LEU A 15 -19.77 3.89 32.61
N LEU A 16 -18.64 4.21 33.23
CA LEU A 16 -17.32 3.75 32.81
C LEU A 16 -17.20 2.22 32.85
N ALA A 17 -17.71 1.58 33.91
CA ALA A 17 -17.73 0.13 34.00
C ALA A 17 -18.63 -0.52 32.94
N ALA A 18 -19.78 0.08 32.62
CA ALA A 18 -20.66 -0.40 31.56
C ALA A 18 -20.03 -0.25 30.17
N VAL A 19 -19.37 0.88 29.91
CA VAL A 19 -18.61 1.10 28.66
C VAL A 19 -17.47 0.10 28.54
N ALA A 20 -16.70 -0.11 29.62
CA ALA A 20 -15.63 -1.10 29.64
C ALA A 20 -16.16 -2.52 29.39
N GLY A 21 -17.26 -2.91 30.04
CA GLY A 21 -17.90 -4.21 29.82
C GLY A 21 -18.39 -4.41 28.39
N LEU A 22 -18.97 -3.37 27.77
CA LEU A 22 -19.38 -3.39 26.37
C LEU A 22 -18.16 -3.55 25.44
N LEU A 23 -17.09 -2.78 25.67
CA LEU A 23 -15.85 -2.88 24.88
C LEU A 23 -15.23 -4.28 24.97
N VAL A 24 -15.19 -4.88 26.16
CA VAL A 24 -14.69 -6.24 26.34
C VAL A 24 -15.57 -7.26 25.61
N ALA A 25 -16.90 -7.12 25.65
CA ALA A 25 -17.78 -8.01 24.92
C ALA A 25 -17.66 -7.86 23.40
N LEU A 26 -17.54 -6.63 22.88
CA LEU A 26 -17.27 -6.38 21.47
C LEU A 26 -15.93 -6.99 21.06
N LEU A 27 -14.89 -6.84 21.89
CA LEU A 27 -13.59 -7.46 21.67
C LEU A 27 -13.70 -8.99 21.65
N ALA A 28 -14.48 -9.59 22.55
CA ALA A 28 -14.68 -11.03 22.59
C ALA A 28 -15.46 -11.54 21.35
N VAL A 29 -16.49 -10.83 20.90
CA VAL A 29 -17.18 -11.15 19.65
C VAL A 29 -16.21 -11.06 18.47
N HIS A 30 -15.42 -10.00 18.41
CA HIS A 30 -14.44 -9.81 17.35
C HIS A 30 -13.36 -10.89 17.32
N GLN A 31 -12.82 -11.28 18.48
CA GLN A 31 -11.69 -12.21 18.57
C GLN A 31 -12.10 -13.69 18.46
N PHE A 32 -13.33 -14.06 18.87
CA PHE A 32 -13.74 -15.48 18.94
C PHE A 32 -14.94 -15.82 18.07
N VAL A 33 -15.87 -14.89 17.87
CA VAL A 33 -17.12 -15.19 17.14
C VAL A 33 -16.93 -14.92 15.65
N LEU A 34 -16.43 -13.74 15.26
CA LEU A 34 -16.29 -13.39 13.84
C LEU A 34 -15.37 -14.35 13.06
N PRO A 35 -14.21 -14.78 13.58
CA PRO A 35 -13.38 -15.75 12.86
C PRO A 35 -14.08 -17.11 12.67
N VAL A 36 -14.84 -17.57 13.66
CA VAL A 36 -15.63 -18.81 13.54
C VAL A 36 -16.75 -18.64 12.53
N VAL A 37 -17.40 -17.48 12.47
CA VAL A 37 -18.41 -17.19 11.45
C VAL A 37 -17.80 -17.17 10.05
N GLY A 38 -16.62 -16.57 9.86
CA GLY A 38 -15.91 -16.57 8.58
C GLY A 38 -15.57 -17.99 8.14
N TRP A 39 -15.05 -18.79 9.08
CA TRP A 39 -14.75 -20.20 8.84
C TRP A 39 -15.98 -21.03 8.45
N ILE A 40 -17.14 -20.80 9.10
CA ILE A 40 -18.41 -21.50 8.75
C ILE A 40 -18.98 -20.99 7.42
N PHE A 41 -18.81 -19.70 7.11
CA PHE A 41 -19.34 -19.05 5.92
C PHE A 41 -18.22 -18.37 5.12
N PRO A 42 -17.43 -19.12 4.34
CA PRO A 42 -16.28 -18.59 3.61
C PRO A 42 -16.61 -17.44 2.65
N SER A 43 -17.87 -17.36 2.18
CA SER A 43 -18.35 -16.23 1.36
C SER A 43 -18.32 -14.88 2.08
N LEU A 44 -18.20 -14.86 3.41
CA LEU A 44 -18.07 -13.64 4.21
C LEU A 44 -16.62 -13.20 4.41
N GLU A 45 -15.62 -14.01 4.04
CA GLU A 45 -14.20 -13.72 4.32
C GLU A 45 -13.75 -12.39 3.73
N SER A 46 -14.01 -12.16 2.44
CA SER A 46 -13.70 -10.88 1.79
C SER A 46 -14.47 -9.69 2.39
N THR A 47 -15.64 -9.94 2.99
CA THR A 47 -16.42 -8.91 3.68
C THR A 47 -15.79 -8.59 5.05
N PHE A 48 -15.40 -9.61 5.81
CA PHE A 48 -14.74 -9.45 7.10
C PHE A 48 -13.36 -8.81 6.96
N PHE A 49 -12.60 -9.20 5.94
CA PHE A 49 -11.34 -8.58 5.58
C PHE A 49 -11.52 -7.06 5.37
N ASP A 50 -12.47 -6.66 4.52
CA ASP A 50 -12.68 -5.25 4.20
C ASP A 50 -13.28 -4.43 5.34
N LEU A 51 -14.05 -5.06 6.23
CA LEU A 51 -14.53 -4.43 7.47
C LEU A 51 -13.45 -4.33 8.56
N ALA A 52 -12.21 -4.71 8.26
CA ALA A 52 -11.07 -4.71 9.16
C ALA A 52 -11.23 -5.64 10.38
N VAL A 53 -11.99 -6.73 10.25
CA VAL A 53 -12.12 -7.76 11.30
C VAL A 53 -10.77 -8.42 11.59
N TYR A 54 -9.89 -8.53 10.59
CA TYR A 54 -8.54 -9.06 10.76
C TYR A 54 -7.48 -7.96 10.96
N GLY A 55 -7.93 -6.71 11.19
CA GLY A 55 -7.08 -5.52 11.19
C GLY A 55 -7.12 -4.77 9.87
N GLY A 56 -6.55 -3.55 9.86
CA GLY A 56 -6.56 -2.70 8.67
C GLY A 56 -5.54 -3.09 7.59
N TYR A 57 -4.55 -3.89 7.98
CA TYR A 57 -3.50 -4.43 7.13
C TYR A 57 -3.11 -5.80 7.69
N PRO A 58 -3.87 -6.86 7.39
CA PRO A 58 -3.50 -8.22 7.78
C PRO A 58 -2.15 -8.59 7.13
N GLN A 59 -1.29 -9.28 7.89
CA GLN A 59 0.09 -9.56 7.49
C GLN A 59 0.44 -11.03 7.65
N ARG A 60 1.30 -11.52 6.78
CA ARG A 60 2.00 -12.81 6.92
C ARG A 60 3.32 -12.60 7.65
N ILE A 61 3.57 -13.48 8.61
CA ILE A 61 4.81 -13.55 9.39
C ILE A 61 5.54 -14.82 8.96
N TYR A 62 6.86 -14.72 8.83
CA TYR A 62 7.73 -15.79 8.38
C TYR A 62 8.71 -16.17 9.49
N VAL A 63 9.14 -17.44 9.52
CA VAL A 63 10.13 -17.92 10.51
C VAL A 63 11.56 -17.67 10.00
N SER A 64 11.78 -17.86 8.71
CA SER A 64 13.08 -17.74 8.03
C SER A 64 13.40 -16.30 7.59
N HIS A 65 12.44 -15.38 7.69
CA HIS A 65 12.56 -14.00 7.23
C HIS A 65 11.97 -13.00 8.24
N ASN A 66 12.64 -11.86 8.42
CA ASN A 66 12.32 -10.92 9.50
C ASN A 66 11.30 -9.84 9.11
N LEU A 67 11.01 -9.70 7.81
CA LEU A 67 10.00 -8.75 7.34
C LEU A 67 8.66 -9.44 7.15
N THR A 68 7.59 -8.67 7.11
CA THR A 68 6.22 -9.14 6.92
C THR A 68 5.66 -8.63 5.60
N SER A 69 4.83 -9.45 4.97
CA SER A 69 4.11 -9.08 3.75
C SER A 69 2.61 -8.94 4.04
N PRO A 70 1.81 -8.29 3.19
CA PRO A 70 0.37 -8.37 3.31
C PRO A 70 -0.09 -9.83 3.23
N ASP A 71 -1.13 -10.15 3.99
CA ASP A 71 -1.94 -11.34 3.71
C ASP A 71 -3.03 -10.92 2.71
N LEU A 72 -2.76 -11.19 1.43
CA LEU A 72 -3.60 -10.74 0.34
C LEU A 72 -4.94 -11.49 0.34
N GLN A 73 -6.04 -10.76 0.39
CA GLN A 73 -7.37 -11.31 0.16
C GLN A 73 -7.68 -11.32 -1.32
N GLN A 74 -7.72 -12.51 -1.92
CA GLN A 74 -8.22 -12.68 -3.28
C GLN A 74 -9.75 -12.58 -3.28
N VAL A 75 -10.30 -11.54 -3.91
CA VAL A 75 -11.75 -11.34 -4.04
C VAL A 75 -12.29 -12.08 -5.27
N LYS A 76 -11.53 -12.00 -6.37
CA LYS A 76 -11.84 -12.68 -7.62
C LYS A 76 -10.56 -13.16 -8.29
N TRP A 77 -10.61 -14.36 -8.90
CA TRP A 77 -9.54 -14.89 -9.73
C TRP A 77 -10.09 -15.60 -10.96
N ASP A 78 -9.45 -15.39 -12.10
CA ASP A 78 -9.65 -16.09 -13.36
C ASP A 78 -8.28 -16.50 -13.92
N ASP A 79 -8.20 -17.63 -14.62
CA ASP A 79 -6.92 -18.13 -15.16
C ASP A 79 -6.38 -17.27 -16.32
N LYS A 80 -7.18 -16.34 -16.86
CA LYS A 80 -6.71 -15.29 -17.79
C LYS A 80 -5.83 -14.24 -17.15
N CYS A 81 -5.86 -14.11 -15.81
CA CYS A 81 -5.07 -13.07 -15.15
C CYS A 81 -3.58 -13.32 -15.34
N ASP A 82 -2.84 -12.25 -15.61
CA ASP A 82 -1.42 -12.32 -15.84
C ASP A 82 -0.68 -12.91 -14.63
N ASN A 83 0.33 -13.75 -14.86
CA ASN A 83 1.10 -14.38 -13.78
C ASN A 83 2.35 -13.57 -13.39
N GLY A 84 2.55 -12.38 -13.98
CA GLY A 84 3.65 -11.49 -13.66
C GLY A 84 3.64 -10.99 -12.23
N PHE A 85 4.79 -10.50 -11.79
CA PHE A 85 4.98 -10.01 -10.43
C PHE A 85 4.26 -8.68 -10.20
N ILE A 86 3.72 -8.50 -9.00
CA ILE A 86 3.04 -7.29 -8.56
C ILE A 86 4.02 -6.43 -7.76
N PHE A 87 4.20 -5.20 -8.20
CA PHE A 87 5.08 -4.21 -7.60
C PHE A 87 4.25 -3.20 -6.83
N ILE A 88 4.51 -3.12 -5.52
CA ILE A 88 3.86 -2.17 -4.62
C ILE A 88 4.89 -1.52 -3.71
N SER A 89 4.50 -0.42 -3.06
CA SER A 89 5.29 0.24 -2.03
C SER A 89 4.38 0.54 -0.84
N PRO A 90 4.07 -0.47 -0.01
CA PRO A 90 3.15 -0.31 1.10
C PRO A 90 3.64 0.76 2.07
N GLN A 91 2.76 1.68 2.41
CA GLN A 91 2.98 2.72 3.41
C GLN A 91 1.72 2.96 4.23
N GLY A 92 1.86 3.63 5.36
CA GLY A 92 0.74 3.98 6.24
C GLY A 92 1.01 3.56 7.68
N LYS A 93 0.13 3.96 8.60
CA LYS A 93 0.34 3.73 10.05
C LYS A 93 0.23 2.27 10.47
N SER A 94 -0.32 1.41 9.60
CA SER A 94 -0.40 -0.03 9.84
C SER A 94 0.75 -0.79 9.20
N VAL A 95 1.64 -0.13 8.45
CA VAL A 95 2.82 -0.76 7.83
C VAL A 95 4.02 -0.55 8.75
N GLU A 96 4.51 -1.63 9.34
CA GLU A 96 5.67 -1.61 10.24
C GLU A 96 6.98 -1.34 9.49
N HIS A 97 7.16 -2.02 8.36
CA HIS A 97 8.37 -1.97 7.53
C HIS A 97 8.03 -1.42 6.13
N PRO A 98 7.88 -0.09 5.98
CA PRO A 98 7.62 0.50 4.67
C PRO A 98 8.82 0.32 3.74
N GLY A 99 8.54 0.17 2.45
CA GLY A 99 9.56 0.03 1.42
C GLY A 99 9.02 -0.61 0.15
N PRO A 100 9.87 -0.76 -0.88
CA PRO A 100 9.49 -1.43 -2.11
C PRO A 100 9.30 -2.93 -1.85
N MET A 101 8.26 -3.50 -2.45
CA MET A 101 7.84 -4.89 -2.27
C MET A 101 7.37 -5.48 -3.59
N ILE A 102 7.80 -6.72 -3.84
CA ILE A 102 7.39 -7.55 -4.96
C ILE A 102 6.60 -8.72 -4.40
N LEU A 103 5.41 -8.93 -4.95
CA LEU A 103 4.57 -10.10 -4.71
C LEU A 103 4.45 -10.92 -5.99
N ASP A 104 4.24 -12.23 -5.89
CA ASP A 104 3.75 -13.00 -7.02
C ASP A 104 2.28 -12.68 -7.32
N ALA A 105 1.77 -13.19 -8.44
CA ALA A 105 0.39 -12.93 -8.85
C ALA A 105 -0.66 -13.45 -7.85
N ARG A 106 -0.29 -14.36 -6.94
CA ARG A 106 -1.14 -14.90 -5.87
C ARG A 106 -0.96 -14.18 -4.53
N GLY A 107 -0.12 -13.14 -4.48
CA GLY A 107 0.13 -12.33 -3.29
C GLY A 107 1.15 -12.91 -2.31
N ASN A 108 1.92 -13.93 -2.69
CA ASN A 108 3.04 -14.36 -1.86
C ASN A 108 4.20 -13.38 -2.01
N LEU A 109 4.95 -13.17 -0.92
CA LEU A 109 6.15 -12.36 -0.97
C LEU A 109 7.15 -12.94 -1.97
N VAL A 110 7.81 -12.07 -2.74
CA VAL A 110 8.96 -12.42 -3.58
C VAL A 110 10.18 -11.68 -3.06
N TRP A 111 10.04 -10.37 -2.84
CA TRP A 111 11.11 -9.54 -2.32
C TRP A 111 10.55 -8.34 -1.56
N GLN A 112 11.28 -7.89 -0.53
CA GLN A 112 11.03 -6.63 0.16
C GLN A 112 12.34 -6.14 0.78
N THR A 113 12.44 -4.82 0.93
CA THR A 113 13.45 -4.18 1.76
C THR A 113 12.84 -3.00 2.49
N ASP A 114 13.26 -2.73 3.72
CA ASP A 114 12.90 -1.55 4.51
C ASP A 114 14.05 -0.53 4.61
N GLN A 115 15.18 -0.81 3.94
CA GLN A 115 16.39 0.03 3.97
C GLN A 115 16.15 1.45 3.46
N TYR A 116 15.18 1.63 2.56
CA TYR A 116 14.83 2.91 1.96
C TYR A 116 13.69 3.64 2.71
N GLY A 117 13.07 2.99 3.70
CA GLY A 117 11.91 3.51 4.41
C GLY A 117 10.74 3.80 3.46
N GLN A 118 10.26 5.04 3.44
CA GLN A 118 9.16 5.42 2.56
C GLN A 118 9.61 5.41 1.10
N ALA A 119 9.06 4.48 0.32
CA ALA A 119 9.29 4.37 -1.11
C ALA A 119 7.99 4.51 -1.90
N MET A 120 8.08 4.94 -3.15
CA MET A 120 6.96 5.09 -4.08
C MET A 120 7.36 4.66 -5.48
N ASN A 121 6.35 4.32 -6.29
CA ASN A 121 6.53 4.07 -7.72
C ASN A 121 7.50 2.93 -8.04
N LEU A 122 7.49 1.85 -7.25
CA LEU A 122 8.24 0.66 -7.61
C LEU A 122 7.75 0.11 -8.95
N LYS A 123 8.65 0.04 -9.93
CA LYS A 123 8.40 -0.55 -11.25
C LYS A 123 9.68 -1.04 -11.90
N VAL A 124 9.53 -1.98 -12.83
CA VAL A 124 10.63 -2.44 -13.70
C VAL A 124 10.75 -1.47 -14.87
N GLN A 125 11.97 -0.98 -15.14
CA GLN A 125 12.27 -0.17 -16.32
C GLN A 125 13.54 -0.68 -17.00
N GLU A 126 13.64 -0.48 -18.30
CA GLU A 126 14.84 -0.82 -19.06
C GLU A 126 15.77 0.39 -19.18
N TYR A 127 17.06 0.16 -18.99
CA TYR A 127 18.11 1.15 -19.20
C TYR A 127 19.32 0.46 -19.85
N LYS A 128 19.72 0.94 -21.03
CA LYS A 128 20.85 0.38 -21.81
C LYS A 128 20.77 -1.14 -22.06
N GLY A 129 19.57 -1.67 -22.28
CA GLY A 129 19.33 -3.09 -22.55
C GLY A 129 19.25 -3.97 -21.30
N GLU A 130 19.34 -3.39 -20.10
CA GLU A 130 19.21 -4.10 -18.83
C GLU A 130 17.97 -3.64 -18.07
N LYS A 131 17.33 -4.55 -17.34
CA LYS A 131 16.16 -4.24 -16.50
C LYS A 131 16.60 -3.83 -15.10
N TYR A 132 15.97 -2.80 -14.57
CA TYR A 132 16.19 -2.29 -13.22
C TYR A 132 14.88 -2.18 -12.45
N LEU A 133 14.92 -2.46 -11.16
CA LEU A 133 13.89 -1.99 -10.24
C LEU A 133 14.13 -0.53 -9.96
N THR A 134 13.09 0.27 -10.17
CA THR A 134 13.15 1.72 -10.04
C THR A 134 12.10 2.18 -9.05
N PHE A 135 12.46 3.13 -8.19
CA PHE A 135 11.52 3.74 -7.23
C PHE A 135 12.07 5.07 -6.70
N TRP A 136 11.17 5.89 -6.19
CA TRP A 136 11.54 7.05 -5.37
C TRP A 136 11.63 6.63 -3.90
N ALA A 137 12.57 7.21 -3.14
CA ALA A 137 12.56 7.12 -1.68
C ALA A 137 13.03 8.42 -1.02
N GLY A 138 12.43 8.75 0.13
CA GLY A 138 12.76 9.97 0.87
C GLY A 138 11.74 10.38 1.92
N LEU A 139 11.76 11.67 2.27
CA LEU A 139 10.82 12.24 3.22
C LEU A 139 9.51 12.58 2.52
N ARG A 140 8.42 11.99 2.98
CA ARG A 140 7.08 12.26 2.48
C ARG A 140 6.45 13.46 3.20
N GLY A 141 6.10 14.50 2.46
CA GLY A 141 5.24 15.59 2.90
C GLY A 141 3.75 15.26 2.77
N SER A 142 2.87 16.24 2.98
CA SER A 142 1.43 16.01 2.91
C SER A 142 0.95 15.63 1.49
N SER A 143 1.48 16.29 0.46
CA SER A 143 1.06 16.10 -0.94
C SER A 143 2.20 15.86 -1.92
N PHE A 144 3.46 15.93 -1.49
CA PHE A 144 4.66 15.75 -2.34
C PHE A 144 5.84 15.25 -1.50
N GLY A 145 6.94 14.86 -2.16
CA GLY A 145 8.11 14.25 -1.54
C GLY A 145 9.37 15.10 -1.61
N TYR A 146 10.30 14.83 -0.69
CA TYR A 146 11.69 15.28 -0.74
C TYR A 146 12.61 14.06 -0.71
N GLY A 147 13.05 13.60 -1.88
CA GLY A 147 13.83 12.37 -1.99
C GLY A 147 14.71 12.29 -3.23
N ASN A 148 15.15 11.07 -3.49
CA ASN A 148 15.95 10.66 -4.64
C ASN A 148 15.31 9.43 -5.28
N TYR A 149 15.79 9.11 -6.48
CA TYR A 149 15.34 7.96 -7.25
C TYR A 149 16.45 6.94 -7.33
N TYR A 150 16.10 5.67 -7.21
CA TYR A 150 17.05 4.57 -7.09
C TYR A 150 16.79 3.55 -8.20
N MET A 151 17.87 2.97 -8.72
CA MET A 151 17.83 1.88 -9.70
C MET A 151 18.64 0.69 -9.16
N LEU A 152 17.95 -0.41 -8.87
CA LEU A 152 18.56 -1.66 -8.44
C LEU A 152 18.60 -2.64 -9.61
N ASP A 153 19.72 -3.36 -9.75
CA ASP A 153 19.84 -4.45 -10.72
C ASP A 153 19.15 -5.74 -10.23
N SER A 154 19.27 -6.82 -11.02
CA SER A 154 18.75 -8.16 -10.70
C SER A 154 19.30 -8.74 -9.39
N SER A 155 20.45 -8.26 -8.92
CA SER A 155 21.06 -8.66 -7.65
C SER A 155 20.64 -7.78 -6.46
N TYR A 156 19.66 -6.89 -6.69
CA TYR A 156 19.13 -5.91 -5.75
C TYR A 156 20.20 -4.92 -5.24
N GLN A 157 21.26 -4.71 -6.03
CA GLN A 157 22.30 -3.74 -5.72
C GLN A 157 21.99 -2.41 -6.40
N GLU A 158 22.17 -1.31 -5.67
CA GLU A 158 22.06 0.03 -6.21
C GLU A 158 23.14 0.28 -7.26
N ARG A 159 22.71 0.57 -8.49
CA ARG A 159 23.60 0.90 -9.61
C ARG A 159 23.57 2.38 -9.95
N TYR A 160 22.38 2.99 -9.84
CA TYR A 160 22.20 4.40 -10.13
C TYR A 160 21.33 5.06 -9.08
N GLN A 161 21.65 6.33 -8.82
CA GLN A 161 20.83 7.24 -8.05
C GLN A 161 20.65 8.53 -8.85
N VAL A 162 19.41 8.98 -9.00
CA VAL A 162 19.07 10.24 -9.68
C VAL A 162 18.52 11.22 -8.65
N SER A 163 18.95 12.48 -8.76
CA SER A 163 18.50 13.58 -7.91
C SER A 163 18.06 14.77 -8.77
N ALA A 164 17.14 15.58 -8.27
CA ALA A 164 16.79 16.84 -8.91
C ALA A 164 17.99 17.79 -9.01
N VAL A 165 18.09 18.50 -10.13
CA VAL A 165 19.18 19.45 -10.42
C VAL A 165 18.72 20.86 -10.11
N GLY A 166 19.52 21.64 -9.38
CA GLY A 166 19.19 23.03 -9.06
C GLY A 166 19.24 23.31 -7.56
N LYS A 167 19.49 24.57 -7.20
CA LYS A 167 19.76 24.95 -5.81
C LYS A 167 18.52 24.74 -4.94
N GLY A 168 18.61 23.80 -3.98
CA GLY A 168 17.55 23.54 -3.01
C GLY A 168 16.43 22.63 -3.52
N LEU A 169 16.48 22.22 -4.79
CA LEU A 169 15.49 21.31 -5.37
C LEU A 169 15.71 19.87 -4.89
N LYS A 170 14.61 19.11 -4.80
CA LYS A 170 14.58 17.70 -4.42
C LYS A 170 13.64 16.95 -5.35
N GLY A 171 13.93 15.66 -5.58
CA GLY A 171 13.06 14.80 -6.35
C GLY A 171 11.76 14.57 -5.61
N ASP A 172 10.65 14.83 -6.29
CA ASP A 172 9.31 14.59 -5.75
C ASP A 172 8.90 13.11 -5.90
N LEU A 173 7.91 12.68 -5.12
CA LEU A 173 7.51 11.29 -5.04
C LEU A 173 6.69 10.78 -6.23
N HIS A 174 6.18 11.63 -7.11
CA HIS A 174 5.12 11.25 -8.06
C HIS A 174 5.62 10.56 -9.33
N GLU A 175 6.79 10.93 -9.86
CA GLU A 175 7.27 10.34 -11.11
C GLU A 175 8.76 10.04 -11.15
N PHE A 176 9.07 8.86 -11.69
CA PHE A 176 10.40 8.46 -12.11
C PHE A 176 10.29 7.57 -13.34
N THR A 177 10.56 8.12 -14.52
CA THR A 177 10.48 7.37 -15.78
C THR A 177 11.79 7.42 -16.53
N VAL A 178 12.34 6.26 -16.89
CA VAL A 178 13.50 6.15 -17.78
C VAL A 178 13.01 6.29 -19.20
N THR A 179 13.57 7.24 -19.95
CA THR A 179 13.21 7.46 -21.35
C THR A 179 13.91 6.46 -22.26
N LYS A 180 13.40 6.30 -23.49
CA LYS A 180 14.05 5.50 -24.54
C LYS A 180 15.47 6.00 -24.88
N ASP A 181 15.77 7.28 -24.63
CA ASP A 181 17.08 7.89 -24.84
C ASP A 181 18.07 7.61 -23.70
N GLY A 182 17.64 6.95 -22.62
CA GLY A 182 18.48 6.68 -21.45
C GLY A 182 18.62 7.86 -20.47
N SER A 183 17.68 8.79 -20.49
CA SER A 183 17.56 9.85 -19.48
C SER A 183 16.47 9.51 -18.47
N ALA A 184 16.41 10.24 -17.36
CA ALA A 184 15.40 10.13 -16.32
C ALA A 184 14.48 11.35 -16.33
N LEU A 185 13.18 11.11 -16.39
CA LEU A 185 12.14 12.08 -16.12
C LEU A 185 11.72 12.02 -14.66
N ILE A 186 11.72 13.19 -14.02
CA ILE A 186 11.37 13.33 -12.61
C ILE A 186 10.46 14.54 -12.40
N THR A 187 9.60 14.51 -11.37
CA THR A 187 8.85 15.68 -10.91
C THR A 187 9.61 16.42 -9.82
N VAL A 188 9.36 17.72 -9.70
CA VAL A 188 9.92 18.61 -8.67
C VAL A 188 8.87 19.59 -8.18
N TYR A 189 8.75 19.72 -6.86
CA TYR A 189 7.88 20.68 -6.20
C TYR A 189 8.74 21.72 -5.51
N ASN A 190 8.66 22.96 -5.99
CA ASN A 190 9.44 24.09 -5.47
C ASN A 190 8.52 25.10 -4.80
N VAL A 191 8.71 25.36 -3.50
CA VAL A 191 7.92 26.37 -2.78
C VAL A 191 8.40 27.76 -3.22
N THR A 192 7.51 28.57 -3.78
CA THR A 192 7.87 29.87 -4.40
C THR A 192 6.78 30.90 -4.15
N GLN A 193 7.15 32.19 -4.11
CA GLN A 193 6.21 33.29 -4.01
C GLN A 193 5.71 33.73 -5.39
N THR A 194 4.42 34.04 -5.50
CA THR A 194 3.80 34.59 -6.72
C THR A 194 2.68 35.58 -6.36
N ASP A 195 2.26 36.39 -7.33
CA ASP A 195 1.13 37.29 -7.18
C ASP A 195 -0.18 36.50 -7.10
N MET A 196 -0.79 36.46 -5.90
CA MET A 196 -2.06 35.79 -5.66
C MET A 196 -3.23 36.77 -5.48
N THR A 197 -3.07 38.05 -5.87
CA THR A 197 -4.12 39.08 -5.72
C THR A 197 -5.40 38.74 -6.49
N ALA A 198 -5.29 38.02 -7.62
CA ALA A 198 -6.43 37.49 -8.37
C ALA A 198 -7.32 36.55 -7.54
N MET A 199 -6.75 35.86 -6.55
CA MET A 199 -7.47 35.04 -5.56
C MET A 199 -7.89 35.82 -4.31
N ARG A 200 -7.69 37.14 -4.28
CA ARG A 200 -7.85 38.00 -3.08
C ARG A 200 -6.94 37.57 -1.92
N ARG A 201 -5.70 37.18 -2.26
CA ARG A 201 -4.63 36.80 -1.34
C ARG A 201 -3.44 37.78 -1.48
N PRO A 202 -2.36 37.66 -0.67
CA PRO A 202 -1.20 38.55 -0.75
C PRO A 202 -0.54 38.58 -2.14
N VAL A 203 0.13 39.69 -2.44
CA VAL A 203 0.93 39.87 -3.68
C VAL A 203 2.19 39.00 -3.69
N ASP A 204 2.63 38.54 -2.52
CA ASP A 204 3.79 37.69 -2.28
C ASP A 204 3.34 36.36 -1.65
N GLY A 205 2.21 35.83 -2.14
CA GLY A 205 1.63 34.60 -1.64
C GLY A 205 2.44 33.37 -2.04
N TRP A 206 2.34 32.30 -1.24
CA TRP A 206 3.16 31.09 -1.37
C TRP A 206 2.45 30.00 -2.18
N ILE A 207 3.15 29.38 -3.12
CA ILE A 207 2.63 28.26 -3.91
C ILE A 207 3.62 27.10 -3.95
N ASN A 208 3.11 25.90 -4.21
CA ASN A 208 3.93 24.81 -4.72
C ASN A 208 4.06 25.02 -6.22
N ASN A 209 5.19 25.57 -6.67
CA ASN A 209 5.51 25.58 -8.08
C ASN A 209 5.88 24.16 -8.53
N ASN A 210 5.35 23.74 -9.68
CA ASN A 210 5.49 22.39 -10.18
C ASN A 210 6.38 22.42 -11.41
N LEU A 211 7.41 21.57 -11.41
CA LEU A 211 8.34 21.39 -12.50
C LEU A 211 8.47 19.91 -12.84
N PHE A 212 8.98 19.62 -14.04
CA PHE A 212 9.63 18.34 -14.31
C PHE A 212 11.00 18.58 -14.94
N GLN A 213 11.89 17.61 -14.74
CA GLN A 213 13.24 17.64 -15.28
C GLN A 213 13.51 16.36 -16.06
N GLU A 214 14.21 16.50 -17.18
CA GLU A 214 14.89 15.39 -17.87
C GLU A 214 16.38 15.46 -17.53
N ILE A 215 16.92 14.38 -17.00
CA ILE A 215 18.28 14.32 -16.45
C ILE A 215 19.02 13.14 -17.06
N ASP A 216 20.26 13.35 -17.48
CA ASP A 216 21.14 12.28 -17.89
C ASP A 216 21.51 11.40 -16.67
N ILE A 217 21.17 10.11 -16.72
CA ILE A 217 21.29 9.19 -15.58
C ILE A 217 22.76 8.98 -15.16
N GLU A 218 23.70 8.97 -16.12
CA GLU A 218 25.12 8.71 -15.83
C GLU A 218 25.85 9.92 -15.26
N THR A 219 25.57 11.09 -15.82
CA THR A 219 26.32 12.32 -15.51
C THR A 219 25.60 13.21 -14.50
N GLY A 220 24.31 12.99 -14.27
CA GLY A 220 23.46 13.86 -13.46
C GLY A 220 23.23 15.23 -14.10
N LYS A 221 23.50 15.38 -15.40
CA LYS A 221 23.33 16.65 -16.11
C LYS A 221 21.86 16.90 -16.43
N LEU A 222 21.38 18.10 -16.12
CA LEU A 222 20.07 18.57 -16.58
C LEU A 222 20.05 18.72 -18.10
N LEU A 223 19.12 18.03 -18.75
CA LEU A 223 18.90 18.07 -20.20
C LEU A 223 17.75 19.02 -20.55
N PHE A 224 16.67 18.98 -19.76
CA PHE A 224 15.49 19.81 -19.96
C PHE A 224 14.81 20.10 -18.61
N GLU A 225 14.23 21.28 -18.46
CA GLU A 225 13.38 21.65 -17.32
C GLU A 225 12.16 22.41 -17.84
N TRP A 226 10.99 22.07 -17.33
CA TRP A 226 9.74 22.76 -17.63
C TRP A 226 9.09 23.24 -16.35
N ASN A 227 8.53 24.44 -16.39
CA ASN A 227 7.94 25.13 -15.25
C ASN A 227 6.49 25.51 -15.53
N ALA A 228 5.56 25.03 -14.70
CA ALA A 228 4.12 25.25 -14.90
C ALA A 228 3.69 26.73 -14.91
N LEU A 229 4.39 27.59 -14.14
CA LEU A 229 4.05 29.01 -14.06
C LEU A 229 4.27 29.78 -15.36
N ASP A 230 5.09 29.27 -16.26
CA ASP A 230 5.38 29.94 -17.52
C ASP A 230 4.19 29.82 -18.50
N TYR A 231 3.30 28.84 -18.28
CA TYR A 231 2.24 28.47 -19.24
C TYR A 231 0.82 28.51 -18.67
N PHE A 232 0.65 28.38 -17.35
CA PHE A 232 -0.67 28.28 -16.72
C PHE A 232 -0.87 29.31 -15.61
N SER A 233 -2.12 29.72 -15.43
CA SER A 233 -2.49 30.59 -14.32
C SER A 233 -2.82 29.77 -13.07
N ILE A 234 -2.43 30.27 -11.91
CA ILE A 234 -2.92 29.74 -10.61
C ILE A 234 -4.44 29.77 -10.48
N MET A 235 -5.14 30.60 -11.28
CA MET A 235 -6.60 30.68 -11.34
C MET A 235 -7.23 29.52 -12.13
N ASP A 236 -6.44 28.77 -12.89
CA ASP A 236 -6.91 27.62 -13.65
C ASP A 236 -7.27 26.44 -12.74
N SER A 237 -6.72 26.42 -11.52
CA SER A 237 -6.96 25.37 -10.53
C SER A 237 -8.44 25.21 -10.17
N PHE A 238 -8.87 23.95 -10.03
CA PHE A 238 -10.13 23.56 -9.40
C PHE A 238 -9.95 23.35 -7.90
N TYR A 239 -8.72 23.16 -7.41
CA TYR A 239 -8.46 22.92 -6.01
C TYR A 239 -8.66 24.18 -5.18
N THR A 240 -9.50 24.11 -4.16
CA THR A 240 -9.68 25.23 -3.21
C THR A 240 -9.20 24.85 -1.82
N HIS A 241 -8.33 25.68 -1.25
CA HIS A 241 -7.91 25.58 0.15
C HIS A 241 -7.90 26.98 0.79
N PRO A 242 -8.90 27.34 1.62
CA PRO A 242 -9.07 28.71 2.12
C PRO A 242 -7.84 29.28 2.82
N LEU A 243 -7.07 28.45 3.53
CA LEU A 243 -5.92 28.88 4.33
C LEU A 243 -4.57 28.81 3.58
N ALA A 244 -4.53 28.29 2.35
CA ALA A 244 -3.26 28.05 1.67
C ALA A 244 -2.72 29.30 0.96
N GLY A 245 -1.40 29.43 0.89
CA GLY A 245 -0.70 30.52 0.20
C GLY A 245 -0.57 31.83 0.94
N TYR A 246 -0.99 31.89 2.21
CA TYR A 246 -0.64 33.01 3.10
C TYR A 246 0.74 32.83 3.76
N TRP A 247 1.20 31.59 3.92
CA TRP A 247 2.42 31.24 4.66
C TRP A 247 3.20 30.18 3.89
N GLU A 248 4.54 30.23 3.97
CA GLU A 248 5.44 29.26 3.33
C GLU A 248 5.17 27.81 3.78
N SER A 249 4.76 27.63 5.05
CA SER A 249 4.46 26.30 5.62
C SER A 249 3.14 25.69 5.12
N ILE A 250 2.28 26.48 4.48
CA ILE A 250 1.01 26.02 3.89
C ILE A 250 0.89 26.66 2.49
N PRO A 251 1.78 26.30 1.56
CA PRO A 251 1.74 26.84 0.21
C PRO A 251 0.49 26.36 -0.52
N TYR A 252 0.00 27.14 -1.48
CA TYR A 252 -1.14 26.73 -2.31
C TYR A 252 -0.68 25.79 -3.42
N ASP A 253 -1.20 24.57 -3.34
CA ASP A 253 -0.97 23.50 -4.31
C ASP A 253 -1.93 23.66 -5.49
N TRP A 254 -1.54 24.42 -6.51
CA TRP A 254 -2.46 24.87 -7.57
C TRP A 254 -2.46 23.97 -8.81
N PHE A 255 -1.29 23.39 -9.16
CA PHE A 255 -1.09 22.60 -10.38
C PHE A 255 -1.03 21.10 -10.08
N HIS A 256 -0.15 20.69 -9.16
CA HIS A 256 0.01 19.31 -8.70
C HIS A 256 0.26 18.32 -9.86
N ILE A 257 1.48 18.33 -10.39
CA ILE A 257 1.94 17.38 -11.42
C ILE A 257 2.13 16.00 -10.78
N ASN A 258 1.58 14.95 -11.40
CA ASN A 258 1.66 13.59 -10.84
C ASN A 258 2.09 12.49 -11.81
N SER A 259 2.29 12.84 -13.08
CA SER A 259 2.94 11.96 -14.06
C SER A 259 3.53 12.80 -15.19
N VAL A 260 4.64 12.31 -15.72
CA VAL A 260 5.28 12.77 -16.94
C VAL A 260 5.77 11.56 -17.73
N GLU A 261 5.60 11.60 -19.04
CA GLU A 261 6.08 10.62 -20.00
C GLU A 261 6.63 11.35 -21.22
N LYS A 262 7.76 10.90 -21.76
CA LYS A 262 8.32 11.39 -23.01
C LYS A 262 7.87 10.47 -24.14
N ASP A 263 7.32 11.05 -25.19
CA ASP A 263 6.83 10.31 -26.34
C ASP A 263 7.89 10.19 -27.46
N ASP A 264 7.53 9.51 -28.55
CA ASP A 264 8.47 9.11 -29.59
C ASP A 264 8.93 10.29 -30.46
N ASN A 265 8.22 11.42 -30.39
CA ASN A 265 8.63 12.68 -31.03
C ASN A 265 9.51 13.53 -30.10
N GLY A 266 9.75 13.07 -28.88
CA GLY A 266 10.49 13.79 -27.85
C GLY A 266 9.65 14.83 -27.09
N ASP A 267 8.35 14.93 -27.38
CA ASP A 267 7.42 15.75 -26.62
C ASP A 267 7.04 15.06 -25.29
N TYR A 268 6.40 15.80 -24.38
CA TYR A 268 6.02 15.27 -23.07
C TYR A 268 4.50 15.26 -22.90
N LEU A 269 3.98 14.17 -22.34
CA LEU A 269 2.63 14.10 -21.79
C LEU A 269 2.73 14.27 -20.27
N ILE A 270 2.03 15.25 -19.72
CA ILE A 270 1.97 15.50 -18.27
C ILE A 270 0.52 15.44 -17.76
N SER A 271 0.35 14.99 -16.53
CA SER A 271 -0.93 15.05 -15.82
C SER A 271 -0.87 16.05 -14.69
N SER A 272 -1.82 16.99 -14.70
CA SER A 272 -2.08 17.91 -13.60
C SER A 272 -3.36 17.52 -12.88
N ARG A 273 -3.20 17.11 -11.61
CA ARG A 273 -4.32 16.72 -10.75
C ARG A 273 -5.26 17.88 -10.48
N HIS A 274 -4.73 19.07 -10.21
CA HIS A 274 -5.55 20.20 -9.74
C HIS A 274 -6.08 21.07 -10.88
N LEU A 275 -5.59 20.88 -12.11
CA LEU A 275 -6.22 21.43 -13.31
C LEU A 275 -7.23 20.45 -13.95
N ASN A 276 -7.37 19.22 -13.44
CA ASN A 276 -8.16 18.15 -14.05
C ASN A 276 -7.81 17.92 -15.53
N SER A 277 -6.52 17.89 -15.85
CA SER A 277 -6.05 17.93 -17.25
C SER A 277 -4.87 17.03 -17.55
N LEU A 278 -4.87 16.44 -18.75
CA LEU A 278 -3.67 15.95 -19.42
C LEU A 278 -3.19 16.98 -20.44
N ILE A 279 -1.89 17.23 -20.48
CA ILE A 279 -1.29 18.31 -21.26
C ILE A 279 -0.13 17.74 -22.07
N LYS A 280 -0.09 18.05 -23.37
CA LYS A 280 1.06 17.78 -24.22
C LYS A 280 1.94 19.02 -24.31
N VAL A 281 3.23 18.85 -24.03
CA VAL A 281 4.26 19.89 -24.01
C VAL A 281 5.28 19.59 -25.09
N ASN A 282 5.64 20.60 -25.88
CA ASN A 282 6.67 20.44 -26.91
C ASN A 282 8.04 20.21 -26.28
N GLY A 283 8.74 19.16 -26.72
CA GLY A 283 10.01 18.72 -26.15
C GLY A 283 11.20 19.65 -26.40
N THR A 284 11.06 20.58 -27.35
CA THR A 284 12.12 21.51 -27.74
C THR A 284 11.87 22.91 -27.19
N THR A 285 10.64 23.41 -27.33
CA THR A 285 10.30 24.80 -26.93
C THR A 285 9.71 24.89 -25.54
N GLY A 286 9.13 23.81 -25.02
CA GLY A 286 8.35 23.81 -23.78
C GLY A 286 6.91 24.33 -23.94
N ASP A 287 6.50 24.72 -25.14
CA ASP A 287 5.15 25.24 -25.39
C ASP A 287 4.08 24.17 -25.19
N VAL A 288 2.92 24.57 -24.68
CA VAL A 288 1.75 23.68 -24.60
C VAL A 288 1.17 23.49 -26.00
N VAL A 289 1.14 22.23 -26.46
CA VAL A 289 0.61 21.84 -27.77
C VAL A 289 -0.90 21.67 -27.70
N TRP A 290 -1.39 20.95 -26.70
CA TRP A 290 -2.82 20.77 -26.45
C TRP A 290 -3.08 20.43 -24.98
N THR A 291 -4.33 20.62 -24.56
CA THR A 291 -4.83 20.24 -23.24
C THR A 291 -6.14 19.46 -23.39
N LEU A 292 -6.21 18.30 -22.75
CA LEU A 292 -7.39 17.44 -22.63
C LEU A 292 -7.94 17.55 -21.21
N GLY A 293 -9.21 17.92 -21.08
CA GLY A 293 -9.86 18.14 -19.79
C GLY A 293 -9.61 19.53 -19.19
N GLY A 294 -10.26 19.81 -18.07
CA GLY A 294 -10.11 21.07 -17.34
C GLY A 294 -10.60 22.33 -18.08
N LYS A 295 -10.17 23.50 -17.60
CA LYS A 295 -10.62 24.81 -18.12
C LYS A 295 -10.03 25.16 -19.49
N GLN A 296 -8.87 24.59 -19.81
CA GLN A 296 -8.12 24.85 -21.05
C GLN A 296 -8.33 23.75 -22.11
N ASN A 297 -9.32 22.88 -21.92
CA ASN A 297 -9.64 21.79 -22.84
C ASN A 297 -9.91 22.31 -24.26
N ILE A 298 -9.26 21.69 -25.26
CA ILE A 298 -9.54 21.98 -26.68
C ILE A 298 -10.32 20.87 -27.39
N PHE A 299 -10.49 19.70 -26.76
CA PHE A 299 -11.11 18.55 -27.40
C PHE A 299 -12.62 18.53 -27.23
N LYS A 300 -13.35 18.34 -28.32
CA LYS A 300 -14.77 18.02 -28.30
C LYS A 300 -14.96 16.56 -27.91
N ASP A 301 -15.65 16.34 -26.79
CA ASP A 301 -16.07 15.00 -26.39
C ASP A 301 -17.13 14.43 -27.35
N ILE A 302 -16.92 13.21 -27.82
CA ILE A 302 -17.86 12.45 -28.67
C ILE A 302 -18.35 11.15 -28.00
N SER A 303 -18.29 11.12 -26.67
CA SER A 303 -18.70 10.04 -25.77
C SER A 303 -19.47 10.59 -24.56
N ASP A 304 -20.37 11.54 -24.80
CA ASP A 304 -21.27 12.12 -23.79
C ASP A 304 -20.57 12.73 -22.55
N GLY A 305 -19.33 13.20 -22.70
CA GLY A 305 -18.54 13.84 -21.65
C GLY A 305 -17.55 12.90 -20.95
N ASP A 306 -17.69 11.59 -21.14
CA ASP A 306 -16.87 10.60 -20.43
C ASP A 306 -15.38 10.60 -20.82
N ALA A 307 -14.98 11.26 -21.91
CA ALA A 307 -13.58 11.41 -22.28
C ALA A 307 -12.92 12.66 -21.67
N THR A 308 -13.70 13.66 -21.25
CA THR A 308 -13.20 14.99 -20.89
C THR A 308 -13.55 15.44 -19.47
N THR A 309 -14.49 14.76 -18.80
CA THR A 309 -14.93 15.12 -17.44
C THR A 309 -14.28 14.27 -16.33
N PHE A 310 -13.12 13.66 -16.57
CA PHE A 310 -12.32 13.08 -15.49
C PHE A 310 -11.82 14.19 -14.55
N SER A 311 -11.57 13.88 -13.28
CA SER A 311 -11.06 14.86 -12.33
C SER A 311 -10.11 14.25 -11.31
N TRP A 312 -9.17 15.09 -10.85
CA TRP A 312 -8.18 14.72 -9.85
C TRP A 312 -7.31 13.52 -10.26
N GLN A 313 -7.18 13.30 -11.57
CA GLN A 313 -6.65 12.09 -12.16
C GLN A 313 -5.16 11.89 -11.91
N HIS A 314 -4.73 10.63 -11.95
CA HIS A 314 -3.33 10.21 -11.86
C HIS A 314 -2.93 9.37 -13.08
N ASP A 315 -1.61 9.25 -13.25
CA ASP A 315 -0.98 8.29 -14.16
C ASP A 315 -1.50 8.37 -15.60
N GLY A 316 -1.44 9.57 -16.18
CA GLY A 316 -1.74 9.79 -17.59
C GLY A 316 -0.62 9.21 -18.45
N ARG A 317 -0.94 8.20 -19.26
CA ARG A 317 0.03 7.46 -20.08
C ARG A 317 -0.40 7.32 -21.52
N TRP A 318 0.57 7.33 -22.43
CA TRP A 318 0.32 6.83 -23.78
C TRP A 318 0.14 5.31 -23.76
N LEU A 319 -0.88 4.84 -24.44
CA LEU A 319 -1.02 3.43 -24.79
C LEU A 319 -0.57 3.20 -26.24
N ASP A 320 -1.04 4.07 -27.14
CA ASP A 320 -0.72 4.03 -28.55
C ASP A 320 -0.70 5.46 -29.08
N GLN A 321 0.49 5.96 -29.39
CA GLN A 321 0.68 7.34 -29.85
C GLN A 321 0.14 7.56 -31.26
N ASP A 322 0.22 6.54 -32.13
CA ASP A 322 -0.22 6.62 -33.53
C ASP A 322 -1.75 6.68 -33.62
N GLN A 323 -2.44 5.91 -32.79
CA GLN A 323 -3.90 5.92 -32.68
C GLN A 323 -4.42 7.02 -31.75
N GLY A 324 -3.54 7.74 -31.06
CA GLY A 324 -3.92 8.75 -30.07
C GLY A 324 -4.62 8.16 -28.85
N THR A 325 -4.31 6.92 -28.45
CA THR A 325 -4.92 6.26 -27.30
C THR A 325 -4.08 6.45 -26.05
N LEU A 326 -4.72 6.90 -24.98
CA LEU A 326 -4.11 7.13 -23.67
C LEU A 326 -4.93 6.48 -22.55
N THR A 327 -4.28 6.24 -21.42
CA THR A 327 -4.93 5.76 -20.20
C THR A 327 -4.72 6.75 -19.05
N LEU A 328 -5.67 6.78 -18.13
CA LEU A 328 -5.54 7.53 -16.87
C LEU A 328 -6.37 6.88 -15.77
N PHE A 329 -5.95 7.08 -14.52
CA PHE A 329 -6.74 6.76 -13.35
C PHE A 329 -7.55 7.99 -12.91
N ASP A 330 -8.86 7.97 -13.10
CA ASP A 330 -9.78 9.04 -12.73
C ASP A 330 -10.25 8.85 -11.27
N ASN A 331 -9.64 9.62 -10.37
CA ASN A 331 -9.95 9.57 -8.96
C ASN A 331 -11.37 10.07 -8.67
N SER A 332 -11.82 11.14 -9.35
CA SER A 332 -13.10 11.82 -9.10
C SER A 332 -13.34 12.22 -7.62
N ASP A 333 -12.26 12.29 -6.85
CA ASP A 333 -12.23 12.58 -5.42
C ASP A 333 -10.88 13.21 -5.07
N ALA A 334 -10.92 14.32 -4.34
CA ALA A 334 -9.75 14.96 -3.75
C ALA A 334 -9.98 15.34 -2.27
N GLY A 335 -10.90 14.64 -1.60
CA GLY A 335 -11.21 14.80 -0.18
C GLY A 335 -12.61 15.36 0.07
N PRO A 336 -12.93 15.70 1.33
CA PRO A 336 -14.31 15.99 1.75
C PRO A 336 -14.93 17.23 1.10
N LEU A 337 -14.14 18.12 0.53
CA LEU A 337 -14.60 19.33 -0.17
C LEU A 337 -14.67 19.18 -1.68
N HIS A 338 -14.12 18.10 -2.24
CA HIS A 338 -13.92 17.91 -3.68
C HIS A 338 -14.28 16.47 -4.05
N LEU A 339 -15.58 16.22 -4.23
CA LEU A 339 -16.12 14.90 -4.54
C LEU A 339 -17.04 14.99 -5.75
N ASP A 340 -16.58 14.45 -6.87
CA ASP A 340 -17.26 14.58 -8.17
C ASP A 340 -18.01 13.28 -8.56
N ALA A 341 -17.63 12.13 -8.00
CA ALA A 341 -18.31 10.85 -8.21
C ALA A 341 -18.34 9.96 -6.96
N SER A 342 -19.17 8.93 -6.95
CA SER A 342 -19.27 7.97 -5.82
C SER A 342 -18.08 7.02 -5.70
N TYR A 343 -17.34 6.80 -6.79
CA TYR A 343 -16.22 5.87 -6.90
C TYR A 343 -15.25 6.34 -8.00
N SER A 344 -14.03 5.81 -7.97
CA SER A 344 -12.98 6.10 -8.95
C SER A 344 -13.07 5.15 -10.14
N THR A 345 -12.45 5.49 -11.27
CA THR A 345 -12.45 4.63 -12.46
C THR A 345 -11.11 4.68 -13.18
N ALA A 346 -10.70 3.58 -13.80
CA ALA A 346 -9.65 3.65 -14.82
C ALA A 346 -10.30 3.93 -16.19
N ARG A 347 -9.69 4.79 -17.00
CA ARG A 347 -10.24 5.21 -18.30
C ARG A 347 -9.22 5.00 -19.40
N MET A 348 -9.69 4.52 -20.53
CA MET A 348 -8.96 4.47 -21.80
C MET A 348 -9.65 5.41 -22.79
N ILE A 349 -8.93 6.40 -23.26
CA ILE A 349 -9.46 7.49 -24.09
C ILE A 349 -8.66 7.55 -25.38
N GLN A 350 -9.37 7.74 -26.49
CA GLN A 350 -8.77 8.04 -27.78
C GLN A 350 -8.97 9.51 -28.11
N ILE A 351 -7.90 10.19 -28.51
CA ILE A 351 -7.92 11.56 -29.01
C ILE A 351 -7.58 11.60 -30.49
N ASN A 352 -8.19 12.55 -31.21
CA ASN A 352 -7.81 12.93 -32.55
C ASN A 352 -7.43 14.42 -32.51
N THR A 353 -6.15 14.70 -32.71
CA THR A 353 -5.57 16.05 -32.65
C THR A 353 -5.78 16.85 -33.94
N THR A 354 -6.20 16.21 -35.03
CA THR A 354 -6.56 16.90 -36.28
C THR A 354 -7.95 17.53 -36.17
N ASP A 355 -8.91 16.76 -35.67
CA ASP A 355 -10.31 17.18 -35.51
C ASP A 355 -10.61 17.75 -34.11
N ASN A 356 -9.63 17.70 -33.20
CA ASN A 356 -9.77 18.00 -31.78
C ASN A 356 -10.97 17.30 -31.17
N THR A 357 -11.04 15.97 -31.28
CA THR A 357 -12.09 15.17 -30.65
C THR A 357 -11.52 14.17 -29.65
N ALA A 358 -12.25 13.89 -28.58
CA ALA A 358 -11.91 12.87 -27.59
C ALA A 358 -13.06 11.87 -27.42
N LYS A 359 -12.74 10.60 -27.30
CA LYS A 359 -13.71 9.50 -27.17
C LYS A 359 -13.27 8.54 -26.07
N LEU A 360 -14.16 8.24 -25.13
CA LEU A 360 -13.96 7.15 -24.20
C LEU A 360 -14.04 5.82 -24.97
N ILE A 361 -12.99 5.02 -24.86
CA ILE A 361 -12.96 3.66 -25.41
C ILE A 361 -13.54 2.69 -24.38
N HIS A 362 -12.98 2.69 -23.16
CA HIS A 362 -13.46 1.86 -22.06
C HIS A 362 -13.27 2.54 -20.70
N LYS A 363 -14.11 2.13 -19.74
CA LYS A 363 -14.06 2.50 -18.33
C LYS A 363 -14.03 1.21 -17.50
N TYR A 364 -13.10 1.11 -16.56
CA TYR A 364 -12.89 -0.06 -15.72
C TYR A 364 -13.26 0.26 -14.27
N ILE A 365 -14.03 -0.62 -13.64
CA ILE A 365 -14.68 -0.41 -12.33
C ILE A 365 -14.43 -1.65 -11.46
N SER A 366 -13.93 -1.48 -10.23
CA SER A 366 -13.72 -2.60 -9.30
C SER A 366 -15.03 -3.22 -8.82
N ASP A 367 -14.95 -4.43 -8.26
CA ASP A 367 -16.10 -5.18 -7.75
C ASP A 367 -16.91 -4.34 -6.75
N ARG A 368 -16.19 -3.67 -5.84
CA ARG A 368 -16.78 -2.89 -4.74
C ARG A 368 -16.88 -1.39 -5.00
N HIS A 369 -16.80 -0.95 -6.27
CA HIS A 369 -16.86 0.48 -6.62
C HIS A 369 -15.89 1.31 -5.78
N THR A 370 -14.62 0.93 -5.85
CA THR A 370 -13.53 1.45 -5.04
C THR A 370 -13.38 2.95 -5.26
N ARG A 371 -13.21 3.68 -4.15
CA ARG A 371 -13.02 5.12 -4.15
C ARG A 371 -11.65 5.46 -3.61
N ALA A 372 -10.84 6.10 -4.43
CA ALA A 372 -9.47 6.48 -4.12
C ALA A 372 -9.28 8.00 -4.28
N ALA A 373 -9.13 8.72 -3.16
CA ALA A 373 -9.00 10.19 -3.14
C ALA A 373 -7.70 10.74 -3.75
N SER A 374 -6.73 9.87 -4.02
CA SER A 374 -5.47 10.22 -4.66
C SER A 374 -4.77 8.97 -5.16
N GLN A 375 -3.69 9.15 -5.93
CA GLN A 375 -2.82 8.09 -6.42
C GLN A 375 -3.56 7.17 -7.41
N GLY A 376 -2.95 6.05 -7.77
CA GLY A 376 -3.53 5.05 -8.67
C GLY A 376 -2.79 4.98 -10.00
N SER A 377 -3.01 3.86 -10.70
CA SER A 377 -2.33 3.54 -11.95
C SER A 377 -3.21 2.72 -12.88
N VAL A 378 -2.94 2.86 -14.17
CA VAL A 378 -3.54 2.03 -15.23
C VAL A 378 -2.44 1.52 -16.13
N GLN A 379 -2.35 0.21 -16.27
CA GLN A 379 -1.33 -0.45 -17.07
C GLN A 379 -1.97 -1.49 -17.98
N VAL A 380 -1.85 -1.33 -19.29
CA VAL A 380 -2.17 -2.41 -20.23
C VAL A 380 -1.01 -3.39 -20.24
N LEU A 381 -1.31 -4.69 -20.11
CA LEU A 381 -0.35 -5.78 -20.12
C LEU A 381 -0.36 -6.45 -21.51
N PRO A 382 0.65 -6.20 -22.37
CA PRO A 382 0.62 -6.68 -23.76
C PRO A 382 0.68 -8.20 -23.89
N ALA A 383 1.31 -8.88 -22.94
CA ALA A 383 1.49 -10.34 -22.96
C ALA A 383 0.16 -11.10 -22.89
N THR A 384 -0.78 -10.61 -22.09
CA THR A 384 -2.10 -11.20 -21.86
C THR A 384 -3.24 -10.42 -22.52
N ASN A 385 -2.95 -9.21 -23.03
CA ASN A 385 -3.94 -8.26 -23.52
C ASN A 385 -5.02 -7.98 -22.46
N THR A 386 -4.58 -7.67 -21.24
CA THR A 386 -5.43 -7.31 -20.09
C THR A 386 -5.03 -5.93 -19.54
N VAL A 387 -5.87 -5.34 -18.68
CA VAL A 387 -5.62 -4.05 -18.05
C VAL A 387 -5.51 -4.22 -16.55
N PHE A 388 -4.33 -3.95 -16.00
CA PHE A 388 -4.07 -3.93 -14.57
C PHE A 388 -4.29 -2.53 -14.00
N VAL A 389 -5.04 -2.44 -12.91
CA VAL A 389 -5.43 -1.17 -12.26
C VAL A 389 -5.03 -1.21 -10.80
N GLY A 390 -4.18 -0.27 -10.40
CA GLY A 390 -3.89 0.00 -8.99
C GLY A 390 -4.83 1.08 -8.46
N TRP A 391 -5.57 0.82 -7.39
CA TRP A 391 -6.55 1.76 -6.83
C TRP A 391 -5.95 2.76 -5.82
N GLY A 392 -4.65 3.05 -5.94
CA GLY A 392 -3.95 4.14 -5.25
C GLY A 392 -4.12 4.15 -3.73
N HIS A 393 -4.76 5.20 -3.22
CA HIS A 393 -5.02 5.35 -1.78
C HIS A 393 -5.91 4.23 -1.20
N SER A 394 -6.64 3.47 -2.01
CA SER A 394 -7.34 2.28 -1.58
C SER A 394 -6.44 1.04 -1.71
N PRO A 395 -6.43 0.12 -0.73
CA PRO A 395 -5.53 -1.02 -0.74
C PRO A 395 -6.03 -2.17 -1.63
N VAL A 396 -6.30 -1.85 -2.89
CA VAL A 396 -6.92 -2.72 -3.90
C VAL A 396 -6.13 -2.63 -5.19
N PHE A 397 -6.02 -3.75 -5.89
CA PHE A 397 -5.66 -3.79 -7.31
C PHE A 397 -6.53 -4.81 -8.03
N SER A 398 -6.76 -4.55 -9.32
CA SER A 398 -7.66 -5.36 -10.15
C SER A 398 -7.06 -5.57 -11.54
N GLU A 399 -7.51 -6.60 -12.23
CA GLU A 399 -7.18 -6.87 -13.62
C GLU A 399 -8.46 -7.09 -14.41
N PHE A 400 -8.49 -6.55 -15.63
CA PHE A 400 -9.65 -6.55 -16.52
C PHE A 400 -9.28 -7.09 -17.90
N ASP A 401 -10.24 -7.72 -18.58
CA ASP A 401 -10.17 -7.89 -20.03
C ASP A 401 -10.32 -6.50 -20.71
N MET A 402 -9.87 -6.36 -21.95
CA MET A 402 -9.87 -5.07 -22.68
C MET A 402 -11.28 -4.50 -22.89
N ASP A 403 -12.32 -5.33 -22.79
CA ASP A 403 -13.72 -4.93 -22.90
C ASP A 403 -14.31 -4.32 -21.60
N GLY A 404 -13.55 -4.33 -20.51
CA GLY A 404 -13.98 -3.85 -19.19
C GLY A 404 -14.42 -4.96 -18.22
N THR A 405 -14.38 -6.23 -18.61
CA THR A 405 -14.75 -7.35 -17.73
C THR A 405 -13.71 -7.54 -16.63
N LEU A 406 -14.11 -7.40 -15.36
CA LEU A 406 -13.24 -7.69 -14.21
C LEU A 406 -12.90 -9.19 -14.16
N ILE A 407 -11.61 -9.54 -14.20
CA ILE A 407 -11.12 -10.93 -14.16
C ILE A 407 -10.38 -11.26 -12.87
N CYS A 408 -9.64 -10.31 -12.28
CA CYS A 408 -9.02 -10.45 -10.98
C CYS A 408 -9.23 -9.22 -10.10
N GLU A 409 -9.38 -9.44 -8.80
CA GLU A 409 -9.33 -8.38 -7.80
C GLU A 409 -8.78 -8.93 -6.50
N ALA A 410 -7.84 -8.20 -5.90
CA ALA A 410 -7.26 -8.55 -4.62
C ALA A 410 -7.02 -7.33 -3.74
N HIS A 411 -7.19 -7.53 -2.45
CA HIS A 411 -7.13 -6.49 -1.43
C HIS A 411 -5.97 -6.82 -0.47
N TYR A 412 -5.06 -5.88 -0.29
CA TYR A 412 -3.94 -6.03 0.66
C TYR A 412 -4.20 -5.30 1.99
N GLY A 413 -5.38 -4.71 2.15
CA GLY A 413 -5.81 -4.06 3.39
C GLY A 413 -7.30 -3.80 3.38
N ALA A 414 -7.84 -3.38 4.51
CA ALA A 414 -9.28 -3.24 4.68
C ALA A 414 -9.84 -2.02 3.93
N GLN A 415 -10.61 -2.26 2.86
CA GLN A 415 -11.13 -1.19 1.99
C GLN A 415 -12.07 -0.22 2.72
N TYR A 416 -12.91 -0.70 3.64
CA TYR A 416 -13.93 0.14 4.31
C TYR A 416 -13.33 1.27 5.15
N ILE A 417 -12.10 1.08 5.63
CA ILE A 417 -11.37 2.07 6.43
C ILE A 417 -10.23 2.74 5.66
N SER A 418 -10.20 2.57 4.33
CA SER A 418 -9.14 3.08 3.46
C SER A 418 -9.02 4.61 3.50
N HIS A 419 -10.09 5.35 3.79
CA HIS A 419 -10.06 6.81 3.95
C HIS A 419 -9.13 7.28 5.08
N TYR A 420 -8.80 6.42 6.05
CA TYR A 420 -7.81 6.74 7.09
C TYR A 420 -6.35 6.51 6.65
N GLY A 421 -6.11 5.99 5.44
CA GLY A 421 -4.77 5.72 4.92
C GLY A 421 -3.98 4.76 5.81
N ARG A 422 -4.63 3.73 6.36
CA ARG A 422 -3.99 2.73 7.25
C ARG A 422 -2.87 2.01 6.52
N VAL A 423 -3.15 1.64 5.29
CA VAL A 423 -2.18 1.14 4.32
C VAL A 423 -2.58 1.62 2.93
N THR A 424 -1.61 2.05 2.12
CA THR A 424 -1.78 2.51 0.74
C THR A 424 -0.56 2.12 -0.07
N SER A 425 -0.67 2.06 -1.40
CA SER A 425 0.47 2.02 -2.32
C SER A 425 0.24 3.09 -3.38
N TYR A 426 1.25 3.90 -3.68
CA TYR A 426 1.07 5.02 -4.62
C TYR A 426 0.66 4.55 -6.02
N ARG A 427 1.32 3.51 -6.51
CA ARG A 427 0.89 2.74 -7.67
C ARG A 427 0.95 1.25 -7.33
N SER A 428 0.20 0.47 -8.09
CA SER A 428 0.39 -0.98 -8.17
C SER A 428 0.61 -1.29 -9.64
N LEU A 429 1.69 -2.00 -9.96
CA LEU A 429 2.08 -2.30 -11.34
C LEU A 429 2.44 -3.78 -11.47
N LYS A 430 2.42 -4.30 -12.69
CA LYS A 430 2.78 -5.68 -13.02
C LYS A 430 3.91 -5.73 -14.03
N ALA A 431 4.85 -6.64 -13.84
CA ALA A 431 5.93 -6.89 -14.79
C ALA A 431 6.63 -8.23 -14.51
N ASP A 432 7.35 -8.73 -15.51
CA ASP A 432 8.31 -9.81 -15.32
C ASP A 432 9.61 -9.27 -14.72
N TRP A 433 10.20 -10.06 -13.83
CA TRP A 433 11.46 -9.74 -13.18
C TRP A 433 12.27 -11.01 -12.92
N VAL A 434 13.56 -10.98 -13.24
CA VAL A 434 14.49 -12.05 -12.88
C VAL A 434 15.40 -11.52 -11.79
N GLY A 435 15.24 -12.07 -10.59
CA GLY A 435 16.00 -11.70 -9.42
C GLY A 435 17.01 -12.78 -9.02
N ALA A 436 18.26 -12.36 -8.85
CA ALA A 436 19.41 -13.18 -8.48
C ALA A 436 20.14 -12.54 -7.29
N PRO A 437 19.54 -12.59 -6.08
CA PRO A 437 20.09 -11.91 -4.90
C PRO A 437 21.47 -12.45 -4.52
N ILE A 438 22.36 -11.56 -4.06
CA ILE A 438 23.71 -11.93 -3.61
C ILE A 438 23.73 -12.68 -2.27
N GLU A 439 22.72 -12.45 -1.43
CA GLU A 439 22.59 -13.10 -0.14
C GLU A 439 22.16 -14.55 -0.34
N PRO A 440 22.68 -15.53 0.42
CA PRO A 440 22.27 -16.92 0.31
C PRO A 440 20.83 -17.13 0.83
N PRO A 441 20.19 -18.26 0.48
CA PRO A 441 18.90 -18.61 1.06
C PRO A 441 18.99 -18.76 2.59
N ARG A 442 17.90 -18.45 3.27
CA ARG A 442 17.81 -18.54 4.73
C ARG A 442 17.10 -19.82 5.15
N ALA A 443 17.64 -20.47 6.18
CA ALA A 443 17.05 -21.64 6.82
C ALA A 443 16.98 -21.44 8.34
N LYS A 444 15.80 -21.67 8.93
CA LYS A 444 15.56 -21.59 10.38
C LYS A 444 14.78 -22.79 10.86
N THR A 445 15.07 -23.28 12.06
CA THR A 445 14.29 -24.35 12.68
C THR A 445 13.37 -23.81 13.75
N GLN A 446 12.13 -24.32 13.82
CA GLN A 446 11.18 -23.98 14.88
C GLN A 446 10.19 -25.12 15.04
N ALA A 447 10.01 -25.60 16.28
CA ALA A 447 9.03 -26.62 16.66
C ALA A 447 9.04 -27.87 15.75
N GLY A 448 10.22 -28.45 15.54
CA GLY A 448 10.40 -29.69 14.76
C GLY A 448 10.30 -29.54 13.25
N LYS A 449 10.31 -28.29 12.75
CA LYS A 449 10.31 -27.97 11.33
C LYS A 449 11.50 -27.11 10.96
N LEU A 450 11.94 -27.24 9.72
CA LEU A 450 12.82 -26.27 9.07
C LEU A 450 12.00 -25.41 8.10
N TYR A 451 12.23 -24.12 8.12
CA TYR A 451 11.64 -23.14 7.22
C TYR A 451 12.73 -22.54 6.34
N ALA A 452 12.46 -22.48 5.04
CA ALA A 452 13.37 -22.00 4.01
C ALA A 452 12.73 -20.87 3.20
N SER A 453 13.48 -19.80 2.96
CA SER A 453 13.08 -18.72 2.06
C SER A 453 14.31 -18.08 1.39
N TRP A 454 14.09 -17.42 0.24
CA TRP A 454 15.12 -16.66 -0.44
C TRP A 454 14.55 -15.37 -1.02
N SER A 455 14.70 -14.27 -0.27
CA SER A 455 14.15 -12.96 -0.68
C SER A 455 14.79 -12.49 -1.99
N GLY A 456 13.96 -12.41 -3.03
CA GLY A 456 14.30 -11.92 -4.34
C GLY A 456 14.81 -12.97 -5.34
N ALA A 457 15.00 -14.23 -4.95
CA ALA A 457 15.36 -15.27 -5.91
C ALA A 457 14.11 -15.76 -6.66
N THR A 458 13.97 -15.38 -7.93
CA THR A 458 12.75 -15.66 -8.72
C THR A 458 12.78 -17.01 -9.41
N GLU A 459 13.97 -17.54 -9.70
CA GLU A 459 14.17 -18.77 -10.48
C GLU A 459 14.17 -20.05 -9.63
N VAL A 460 13.95 -19.95 -8.31
CA VAL A 460 13.89 -21.14 -7.45
C VAL A 460 12.62 -21.92 -7.74
N ALA A 461 12.77 -23.17 -8.20
CA ALA A 461 11.67 -24.09 -8.45
C ALA A 461 11.53 -25.11 -7.31
N THR A 462 12.65 -25.60 -6.78
CA THR A 462 12.67 -26.67 -5.76
C THR A 462 13.63 -26.38 -4.62
N TRP A 463 13.31 -26.95 -3.46
CA TRP A 463 14.12 -26.95 -2.26
C TRP A 463 14.47 -28.40 -1.89
N THR A 464 15.75 -28.66 -1.65
CA THR A 464 16.23 -29.94 -1.12
C THR A 464 16.70 -29.75 0.32
N LEU A 465 16.05 -30.42 1.26
CA LEU A 465 16.51 -30.53 2.65
C LEU A 465 17.70 -31.48 2.69
N GLN A 466 18.79 -31.04 3.31
CA GLN A 466 19.96 -31.86 3.56
C GLN A 466 20.26 -31.94 5.05
N SER A 467 20.81 -33.07 5.50
CA SER A 467 21.30 -33.26 6.87
C SER A 467 22.74 -33.76 6.89
N ALA A 468 23.46 -33.43 7.95
CA ALA A 468 24.78 -33.98 8.25
C ALA A 468 24.93 -34.21 9.77
N ASP A 469 25.78 -35.15 10.16
CA ASP A 469 26.24 -35.21 11.54
C ASP A 469 27.05 -33.94 11.89
N SER A 470 26.94 -33.45 13.12
CA SER A 470 27.64 -32.25 13.62
C SER A 470 29.18 -32.35 13.70
N SER A 471 29.77 -33.40 13.12
CA SER A 471 31.22 -33.57 13.02
C SER A 471 31.81 -32.67 11.93
N ALA A 472 33.05 -32.20 12.13
CA ALA A 472 33.69 -31.22 11.23
C ALA A 472 33.86 -31.71 9.77
N ASP A 473 33.83 -33.03 9.54
CA ASP A 473 34.06 -33.66 8.24
C ASP A 473 32.78 -34.31 7.65
N ALA A 474 31.60 -34.05 8.23
CA ALA A 474 30.38 -34.69 7.76
C ALA A 474 29.90 -34.12 6.42
N GLU A 475 29.62 -35.02 5.47
CA GLU A 475 28.98 -34.66 4.22
C GLU A 475 27.46 -34.53 4.40
N PHE A 476 26.90 -33.48 3.82
CA PHE A 476 25.46 -33.28 3.78
C PHE A 476 24.83 -34.22 2.76
N THR A 477 23.82 -34.98 3.19
CA THR A 477 23.03 -35.88 2.34
C THR A 477 21.62 -35.38 2.19
N ASP A 478 21.02 -35.62 1.02
CA ASP A 478 19.63 -35.28 0.74
C ASP A 478 18.68 -36.12 1.62
N VAL A 479 17.68 -35.44 2.18
CA VAL A 479 16.71 -36.01 3.11
C VAL A 479 15.30 -35.95 2.52
N ASP A 480 14.93 -34.79 1.99
CA ASP A 480 13.59 -34.50 1.47
C ASP A 480 13.66 -33.41 0.39
N VAL A 481 12.64 -33.33 -0.46
CA VAL A 481 12.52 -32.34 -1.54
C VAL A 481 11.11 -31.77 -1.58
N ALA A 482 10.99 -30.45 -1.76
CA ALA A 482 9.70 -29.77 -1.87
C ALA A 482 9.71 -28.71 -2.98
N ASP A 483 8.60 -28.59 -3.69
CA ASP A 483 8.38 -27.55 -4.69
C ASP A 483 8.18 -26.18 -4.01
N LYS A 484 8.70 -25.11 -4.62
CA LYS A 484 8.48 -23.73 -4.14
C LYS A 484 7.12 -23.22 -4.62
N VAL A 485 6.10 -23.38 -3.78
CA VAL A 485 4.72 -22.91 -4.04
C VAL A 485 4.35 -21.60 -3.34
N ALA A 486 5.22 -21.11 -2.44
CA ALA A 486 5.05 -19.86 -1.69
C ALA A 486 6.43 -19.27 -1.33
N PHE A 487 6.46 -18.11 -0.67
CA PHE A 487 7.70 -17.47 -0.22
C PHE A 487 8.53 -18.35 0.73
N GLU A 488 7.86 -18.95 1.71
CA GLU A 488 8.47 -19.78 2.74
C GLU A 488 7.99 -21.22 2.59
N THR A 489 8.95 -22.14 2.51
CA THR A 489 8.73 -23.58 2.41
C THR A 489 9.12 -24.24 3.71
N SER A 490 8.37 -25.26 4.18
CA SER A 490 8.65 -25.94 5.44
C SER A 490 8.86 -27.44 5.26
N PHE A 491 9.83 -28.00 5.98
CA PHE A 491 10.11 -29.43 6.08
C PHE A 491 9.91 -29.94 7.50
N LEU A 492 9.45 -31.18 7.64
CA LEU A 492 9.49 -31.88 8.93
C LEU A 492 10.90 -32.42 9.16
N LEU A 493 11.45 -32.19 10.35
CA LEU A 493 12.78 -32.70 10.69
C LEU A 493 12.68 -34.19 11.09
N PRO A 494 13.43 -35.11 10.45
CA PRO A 494 13.39 -36.53 10.79
C PRO A 494 14.00 -36.84 12.16
N ASP A 495 15.03 -36.07 12.55
CA ASP A 495 15.72 -36.20 13.84
C ASP A 495 16.02 -34.82 14.45
N GLU A 496 15.56 -34.59 15.67
CA GLU A 496 15.80 -33.37 16.44
C GLU A 496 16.94 -33.53 17.44
N SER A 497 17.71 -34.62 17.37
CA SER A 497 18.86 -34.83 18.22
C SER A 497 19.90 -33.74 18.01
N SER A 498 20.55 -33.31 19.09
CA SER A 498 21.55 -32.21 19.07
C SER A 498 22.81 -32.52 18.25
N GLY A 499 22.87 -33.70 17.63
CA GLY A 499 23.97 -34.16 16.80
C GLY A 499 23.75 -33.92 15.30
N ILE A 500 22.55 -33.54 14.85
CA ILE A 500 22.23 -33.38 13.42
C ILE A 500 22.15 -31.90 13.04
N GLN A 501 22.78 -31.56 11.93
CA GLN A 501 22.72 -30.25 11.29
C GLN A 501 21.88 -30.33 10.02
N TYR A 502 21.07 -29.31 9.78
CA TYR A 502 20.24 -29.21 8.58
C TYR A 502 20.59 -27.97 7.76
N ARG A 503 20.46 -28.06 6.44
CA ARG A 503 20.51 -26.93 5.52
C ARG A 503 19.58 -27.18 4.34
N VAL A 504 19.40 -26.19 3.48
CA VAL A 504 18.64 -26.35 2.23
C VAL A 504 19.47 -25.94 1.02
N VAL A 505 19.20 -26.63 -0.09
CA VAL A 505 19.71 -26.29 -1.42
C VAL A 505 18.52 -25.86 -2.27
N ALA A 506 18.67 -24.73 -2.96
CA ALA A 506 17.68 -24.20 -3.89
C ALA A 506 18.13 -24.49 -5.33
N SER A 507 17.20 -24.98 -6.15
CA SER A 507 17.47 -25.34 -7.54
C SER A 507 16.42 -24.77 -8.49
N ASP A 508 16.82 -24.53 -9.75
CA ASP A 508 15.92 -24.11 -10.84
C ASP A 508 15.07 -25.28 -11.38
N GLU A 509 14.25 -25.01 -12.41
CA GLU A 509 13.38 -26.00 -13.04
C GLU A 509 14.17 -27.14 -13.71
N GLU A 510 15.39 -26.88 -14.18
CA GLU A 510 16.29 -27.87 -14.76
C GLU A 510 17.08 -28.68 -13.72
N GLY A 511 17.00 -28.30 -12.44
CA GLY A 511 17.71 -28.93 -11.33
C GLY A 511 19.14 -28.45 -11.13
N ASN A 512 19.54 -27.32 -11.73
CA ASN A 512 20.81 -26.68 -11.43
C ASN A 512 20.73 -25.99 -10.07
N ILE A 513 21.79 -26.13 -9.28
CA ILE A 513 21.88 -25.50 -7.96
C ILE A 513 22.08 -24.00 -8.13
N LEU A 514 21.12 -23.23 -7.62
CA LEU A 514 21.18 -21.76 -7.58
C LEU A 514 21.91 -21.27 -6.33
N GLY A 515 21.70 -21.94 -5.19
CA GLY A 515 22.34 -21.57 -3.94
C GLY A 515 22.07 -22.52 -2.79
N THR A 516 22.89 -22.41 -1.76
CA THR A 516 22.83 -23.27 -0.57
C THR A 516 22.80 -22.39 0.67
N SER A 517 21.93 -22.74 1.62
CA SER A 517 21.81 -21.98 2.86
C SER A 517 23.01 -22.25 3.77
N ALA A 518 23.25 -21.34 4.71
CA ALA A 518 23.99 -21.71 5.92
C ALA A 518 23.26 -22.83 6.68
N VAL A 519 23.97 -23.48 7.61
CA VAL A 519 23.33 -24.42 8.54
C VAL A 519 22.21 -23.72 9.29
N ALA A 520 21.04 -24.36 9.32
CA ALA A 520 19.85 -23.82 9.92
C ALA A 520 20.06 -23.61 11.42
N THR A 521 19.58 -22.47 11.91
CA THR A 521 19.65 -22.12 13.33
C THR A 521 18.25 -22.09 13.92
N GLU A 522 18.11 -22.46 15.19
CA GLU A 522 16.83 -22.40 15.89
C GLU A 522 16.34 -20.95 16.06
N ASP A 523 15.07 -20.73 15.70
CA ASP A 523 14.36 -19.51 16.02
C ASP A 523 13.65 -19.66 17.38
N THR A 524 14.25 -19.03 18.39
CA THR A 524 13.77 -19.05 19.78
C THR A 524 12.67 -18.03 20.06
N THR A 525 12.21 -17.27 19.06
CA THR A 525 11.06 -16.38 19.19
C THR A 525 9.75 -17.18 19.22
N ALA A 526 9.55 -17.97 20.28
CA ALA A 526 8.27 -18.60 20.54
C ALA A 526 7.21 -17.51 20.76
N ILE A 527 6.20 -17.45 19.89
CA ILE A 527 4.99 -16.68 20.17
C ILE A 527 4.31 -17.37 21.35
N ALA A 528 4.57 -16.87 22.55
CA ALA A 528 3.87 -17.29 23.75
C ALA A 528 2.41 -16.84 23.65
N THR A 529 1.55 -17.67 23.06
CA THR A 529 0.10 -17.51 23.18
C THR A 529 -0.25 -17.73 24.64
N SER A 530 -0.28 -16.64 25.42
CA SER A 530 -0.60 -16.74 26.86
C SER A 530 -2.02 -17.28 27.01
N VAL A 531 -2.22 -18.24 27.91
CA VAL A 531 -3.56 -18.77 28.24
C VAL A 531 -4.53 -17.65 28.65
N TRP A 532 -4.00 -16.53 29.15
CA TRP A 532 -4.74 -15.31 29.47
C TRP A 532 -5.38 -14.61 28.27
N SER A 533 -4.80 -14.72 27.08
CA SER A 533 -5.37 -14.19 25.83
C SER A 533 -6.69 -14.86 25.45
N VAL A 534 -6.91 -16.10 25.91
CA VAL A 534 -8.16 -16.87 25.71
C VAL A 534 -9.11 -16.74 26.91
N LEU A 535 -8.60 -16.68 28.14
CA LEU A 535 -9.43 -16.66 29.35
C LEU A 535 -10.05 -15.30 29.70
N LEU A 536 -9.35 -14.18 29.45
CA LEU A 536 -9.86 -12.83 29.76
C LEU A 536 -11.14 -12.47 28.98
N PRO A 537 -11.26 -12.79 27.67
CA PRO A 537 -12.47 -12.51 26.89
C PRO A 537 -13.68 -13.38 27.31
N LEU A 538 -13.46 -14.65 27.67
CA LEU A 538 -14.50 -15.54 28.21
C LEU A 538 -15.04 -15.02 29.56
N GLY A 539 -14.18 -14.50 30.42
CA GLY A 539 -14.58 -13.81 31.65
C GLY A 539 -15.41 -12.54 31.38
N GLY A 540 -15.12 -11.84 30.28
CA GLY A 540 -15.87 -10.67 29.80
C GLY A 540 -17.30 -10.99 29.36
N ILE A 541 -17.49 -12.06 28.59
CA ILE A 541 -18.81 -12.56 28.20
C ILE A 541 -19.65 -12.92 29.44
N PHE A 542 -19.04 -13.62 30.41
CA PHE A 542 -19.69 -13.92 31.68
C PHE A 542 -20.06 -12.65 32.46
N GLY A 543 -19.17 -11.65 32.48
CA GLY A 543 -19.41 -10.34 33.08
C GLY A 543 -20.61 -9.59 32.49
N VAL A 544 -20.81 -9.65 31.16
CA VAL A 544 -21.98 -9.04 30.50
C VAL A 544 -23.27 -9.78 30.84
N LEU A 545 -23.26 -11.10 30.89
CA LEU A 545 -24.44 -11.89 31.28
C LEU A 545 -24.85 -11.58 32.74
N VAL A 546 -23.87 -11.47 33.65
CA VAL A 546 -24.11 -11.08 35.05
C VAL A 546 -24.56 -9.62 35.15
N GLY A 547 -23.97 -8.72 34.37
CA GLY A 547 -24.36 -7.30 34.32
C GLY A 547 -25.79 -7.10 33.82
N PHE A 548 -26.18 -7.79 32.74
CA PHE A 548 -27.54 -7.75 32.20
C PHE A 548 -28.55 -8.33 33.19
N TRP A 549 -28.19 -9.43 33.87
CA TRP A 549 -28.98 -10.01 34.95
C TRP A 549 -29.15 -9.03 36.14
N ALA A 550 -28.08 -8.38 36.57
CA ALA A 550 -28.10 -7.41 37.67
C ALA A 550 -28.92 -6.16 37.34
N VAL A 551 -28.78 -5.60 36.13
CA VAL A 551 -29.56 -4.44 35.65
C VAL A 551 -31.04 -4.80 35.54
N ARG A 552 -31.37 -5.99 35.00
CA ARG A 552 -32.75 -6.48 34.92
C ARG A 552 -33.39 -6.66 36.30
N ARG A 553 -32.62 -7.15 37.30
CA ARG A 553 -33.08 -7.23 38.70
C ARG A 553 -33.29 -5.86 39.33
N PHE A 554 -32.36 -4.93 39.11
CA PHE A 554 -32.43 -3.58 39.65
C PHE A 554 -33.66 -2.81 39.10
N ARG A 555 -33.97 -2.98 37.80
CA ARG A 555 -35.17 -2.41 37.16
C ARG A 555 -36.48 -2.98 37.71
N LYS A 556 -36.46 -4.22 38.23
CA LYS A 556 -37.60 -4.87 38.91
C LYS A 556 -37.70 -4.57 40.41
N GLY A 557 -36.79 -3.76 40.96
CA GLY A 557 -36.76 -3.44 42.40
C GLY A 557 -36.21 -4.56 43.28
N GLU A 558 -35.60 -5.60 42.70
CA GLU A 558 -35.03 -6.73 43.43
C GLU A 558 -33.57 -6.43 43.85
N ARG A 559 -33.19 -6.78 45.09
CA ARG A 559 -31.84 -6.55 45.61
C ARG A 559 -30.83 -7.56 45.04
N VAL A 560 -29.65 -7.07 44.66
CA VAL A 560 -28.61 -7.84 43.94
C VAL A 560 -27.57 -8.50 44.87
N LEU A 561 -27.49 -8.12 46.16
CA LEU A 561 -26.52 -8.71 47.11
C LEU A 561 -27.18 -9.13 48.44
N PRO A 562 -26.76 -10.27 49.04
CA PRO A 562 -27.28 -10.72 50.34
C PRO A 562 -26.74 -9.90 51.52
N ARG A 563 -27.55 -9.79 52.57
CA ARG A 563 -27.29 -9.01 53.77
C ARG A 563 -26.23 -9.70 54.64
N TRP A 564 -25.11 -9.03 54.90
CA TRP A 564 -24.23 -9.42 56.01
C TRP A 564 -24.97 -9.24 57.34
N LYS A 565 -25.18 -10.34 58.07
CA LYS A 565 -25.70 -10.29 59.45
C LYS A 565 -24.60 -9.76 60.38
N LYS A 566 -24.83 -8.61 61.02
CA LYS A 566 -24.04 -8.18 62.19
C LYS A 566 -24.35 -9.16 63.34
N GLY A 567 -23.34 -9.90 63.80
CA GLY A 567 -23.44 -10.68 65.03
C GLY A 567 -23.53 -9.76 66.25
N GLU A 568 -24.47 -10.07 67.14
CA GLU A 568 -24.61 -9.45 68.45
C GLU A 568 -23.48 -9.96 69.37
N SER A 569 -22.59 -9.07 69.80
CA SER A 569 -21.60 -9.36 70.83
C SER A 569 -22.20 -9.04 72.21
N GLY A 570 -22.76 -10.05 72.87
CA GLY A 570 -23.04 -10.02 74.31
C GLY A 570 -21.85 -10.57 75.08
N TYR A 571 -21.07 -9.71 75.74
CA TYR A 571 -20.16 -10.11 76.81
C TYR A 571 -20.26 -9.10 77.97
N SER A 572 -20.82 -9.58 79.09
CA SER A 572 -20.90 -8.88 80.36
C SER A 572 -19.59 -9.05 81.14
N HIS A 573 -19.00 -7.94 81.60
CA HIS A 573 -17.97 -7.95 82.62
C HIS A 573 -18.57 -8.35 83.98
N LYS A 574 -17.99 -9.37 84.63
CA LYS A 574 -18.05 -9.54 86.10
C LYS A 574 -16.64 -9.52 86.65
N TYR A 575 -16.44 -8.60 87.58
CA TYR A 575 -15.31 -8.45 88.50
C TYR A 575 -15.13 -9.68 89.40
N SER A 576 -13.89 -10.02 89.77
CA SER A 576 -13.40 -9.76 91.15
C SER A 576 -11.92 -10.13 91.33
N PRO A 577 -11.24 -9.55 92.34
CA PRO A 577 -9.79 -9.38 92.40
C PRO A 577 -9.10 -10.37 93.35
N LEU A 578 -7.82 -10.63 93.09
CA LEU A 578 -6.68 -10.46 94.01
C LEU A 578 -5.38 -10.73 93.26
#